data_AF-A0A3D4FQA4-F1
#
_entry.id   AF-A0A3D4FQA4-F1
#
_cell.length_a   1.000
_cell.length_b   1.000
_cell.length_c   1.000
_cell.angle_alpha   90.00
_cell.angle_beta   90.00
_cell.angle_gamma   90.00
#
_symmetry.space_group_name_H-M   'P 1'
#
loop_
_entity.id
_entity.type
_entity.pdbx_description
1 polymer ?
#
loop_
_entity_poly.entity_id
_entity_poly.type
_entity_poly.pdbx_seq_one_letter_code
_entity_poly.pdbx_strand_id
1 'polypeptide(L)'
;AYEGSITTQLPVFIKVIVIVLIGHFIWLAVLYLIAGLISGKNPWQVLKNYGPAYLTAVGTMSSAATLPVALKSAKKSDVLREDIVDFAIPLCANIHLCGSVLTEVFFVMTVSQILYGQLPSVSSMILFILLL
;
A
#
# COMPACT_ATOMS: atom_id res chain seq x y z
N ALA A 1 28.78 21.36 10.00
CA ALA A 1 27.94 20.69 11.04
C ALA A 1 26.93 19.67 10.49
N TYR A 2 26.72 19.55 9.17
CA TYR A 2 25.75 18.61 8.56
C TYR A 2 26.39 17.46 7.75
N GLU A 3 27.72 17.44 7.57
CA GLU A 3 28.41 16.49 6.69
C GLU A 3 28.33 15.02 7.17
N GLY A 4 27.98 14.78 8.43
CA GLY A 4 27.72 13.44 8.96
C GLY A 4 26.26 12.98 8.86
N SER A 5 25.31 13.87 8.52
CA SER A 5 23.85 13.60 8.59
C SER A 5 23.37 12.74 7.43
N ILE A 6 23.81 13.03 6.20
CA ILE A 6 23.39 12.27 5.00
C ILE A 6 23.98 10.86 5.03
N THR A 7 25.25 10.71 5.38
CA THR A 7 25.94 9.41 5.42
C THR A 7 25.40 8.49 6.51
N THR A 8 24.84 9.03 7.60
CA THR A 8 24.19 8.23 8.65
C THR A 8 22.69 8.03 8.44
N GLN A 9 21.95 9.02 7.92
CA GLN A 9 20.49 8.94 7.79
C GLN A 9 20.04 8.25 6.50
N LEU A 10 20.74 8.47 5.37
CA LEU A 10 20.36 7.88 4.09
C LEU A 10 20.28 6.34 4.13
N PRO A 11 21.26 5.61 4.73
CA PRO A 11 21.15 4.16 4.88
C PRO A 11 19.95 3.71 5.73
N VAL A 12 19.55 4.51 6.73
CA VAL A 12 18.38 4.22 7.57
C VAL A 12 17.10 4.34 6.75
N PHE A 13 16.95 5.42 5.97
CA PHE A 13 15.78 5.59 5.09
C PHE A 13 15.69 4.50 4.02
N ILE A 14 16.81 4.07 3.43
CA ILE A 14 16.81 2.95 2.48
C ILE A 14 16.31 1.66 3.15
N LYS A 15 16.78 1.35 4.36
CA LYS A 15 16.30 0.19 5.12
C LYS A 15 14.79 0.27 5.37
N VAL A 16 14.30 1.44 5.75
CA VAL A 16 12.86 1.67 5.99
C VAL A 16 12.05 1.51 4.72
N ILE A 17 12.51 2.04 3.57
CA ILE A 17 11.85 1.84 2.28
C ILE A 17 11.72 0.34 1.96
N VAL A 18 12.79 -0.43 2.15
CA VAL A 18 12.76 -1.89 1.93
C VAL A 18 11.74 -2.57 2.85
N ILE A 19 11.72 -2.21 4.14
CA ILE A 19 10.75 -2.73 5.11
C ILE A 19 9.31 -2.39 4.68
N VAL A 20 9.06 -1.15 4.27
CA VAL A 20 7.73 -0.71 3.82
C VAL A 20 7.30 -1.45 2.56
N LEU A 21 8.19 -1.65 1.59
CA LEU A 21 7.89 -2.42 0.37
C LEU A 21 7.52 -3.86 0.72
N ILE A 22 8.29 -4.52 1.60
CA ILE A 22 7.96 -5.86 2.10
C ILE A 22 6.59 -5.84 2.80
N GLY A 23 6.34 -4.84 3.64
CA GLY A 23 5.06 -4.64 4.32
C GLY A 23 3.87 -4.55 3.35
N HIS A 24 4.02 -3.85 2.22
CA HIS A 24 3.00 -3.79 1.19
C HIS A 24 2.69 -5.17 0.60
N PHE A 25 3.72 -5.96 0.29
CA PHE A 25 3.53 -7.31 -0.24
C PHE A 25 2.89 -8.25 0.79
N ILE A 26 3.28 -8.14 2.07
CA ILE A 26 2.65 -8.90 3.16
C ILE A 26 1.18 -8.51 3.28
N TRP A 27 0.87 -7.21 3.31
CA TRP A 27 -0.50 -6.73 3.45
C TRP A 27 -1.37 -7.15 2.25
N LEU A 28 -0.83 -7.06 1.03
CA LEU A 28 -1.49 -7.54 -0.17
C LEU A 28 -1.77 -9.05 -0.08
N ALA A 29 -0.80 -9.84 0.36
CA ALA A 29 -0.97 -11.28 0.54
C ALA A 29 -2.06 -11.60 1.56
N VAL A 30 -2.11 -10.89 2.69
CA VAL A 30 -3.15 -11.04 3.71
C VAL A 30 -4.54 -10.74 3.14
N LEU A 31 -4.72 -9.61 2.45
CA LEU A 31 -6.01 -9.23 1.87
C LEU A 31 -6.52 -10.27 0.85
N TYR A 32 -5.67 -10.69 -0.08
CA TYR A 32 -6.05 -11.65 -1.11
C TYR A 32 -6.24 -13.07 -0.55
N LEU A 33 -5.46 -13.47 0.46
CA LEU A 33 -5.64 -14.75 1.13
C LEU A 33 -6.99 -14.79 1.86
N ILE A 34 -7.32 -13.77 2.64
CA ILE A 34 -8.61 -13.66 3.33
C ILE A 34 -9.76 -13.67 2.30
N ALA A 35 -9.65 -12.91 1.22
CA ALA A 35 -10.65 -12.90 0.16
C ALA A 35 -10.82 -14.29 -0.49
N GLY A 36 -9.73 -15.00 -0.73
CA GLY A 36 -9.78 -16.37 -1.26
C GLY A 36 -10.41 -17.37 -0.30
N LEU A 37 -10.09 -17.27 0.99
CA LEU A 37 -10.67 -18.11 2.04
C LEU A 37 -12.18 -17.89 2.18
N ILE A 38 -12.64 -16.63 2.16
CA ILE A 38 -14.07 -16.30 2.30
C ILE A 38 -14.85 -16.66 1.03
N SER A 39 -14.31 -16.36 -0.14
CA SER A 39 -15.01 -16.59 -1.42
C SER A 39 -14.93 -18.05 -1.91
N GLY A 40 -14.00 -18.85 -1.37
CA GLY A 40 -13.66 -20.17 -1.89
C GLY A 40 -13.04 -20.14 -3.29
N LYS A 41 -12.58 -18.98 -3.76
CA LYS A 41 -11.96 -18.80 -5.08
C LYS A 41 -10.46 -18.62 -4.96
N ASN A 42 -9.70 -19.06 -5.96
CA ASN A 42 -8.26 -18.88 -5.99
C ASN A 42 -7.92 -17.40 -6.29
N PRO A 43 -7.26 -16.66 -5.37
CA PRO A 43 -6.89 -15.25 -5.57
C PRO A 43 -5.99 -15.00 -6.77
N TRP A 44 -5.22 -16.01 -7.19
CA TRP A 44 -4.34 -15.94 -8.36
C TRP A 44 -5.10 -15.68 -9.67
N GLN A 45 -6.39 -16.04 -9.74
CA GLN A 45 -7.23 -15.77 -10.90
C GLN A 45 -7.41 -14.26 -11.15
N VAL A 46 -7.33 -13.46 -10.09
CA VAL A 46 -7.33 -11.99 -10.16
C VAL A 46 -5.91 -11.46 -10.35
N LEU A 47 -4.98 -11.84 -9.46
CA LEU A 47 -3.63 -11.25 -9.38
C LEU A 47 -2.83 -11.36 -10.69
N LYS A 48 -2.93 -12.50 -11.40
CA LYS A 48 -2.22 -12.71 -12.67
C LYS A 48 -2.53 -11.66 -13.74
N ASN A 49 -3.70 -11.00 -13.65
CA ASN A 49 -4.15 -10.03 -14.64
C ASN A 49 -3.72 -8.59 -14.32
N TYR A 50 -3.19 -8.32 -13.12
CA TYR A 50 -2.92 -6.98 -12.60
C TYR A 50 -1.55 -6.39 -12.95
N GLY A 51 -0.67 -7.16 -13.61
CA GLY A 51 0.68 -6.71 -13.99
C GLY A 51 0.71 -5.32 -14.67
N PRO A 52 -0.10 -5.05 -15.71
CA PRO A 52 -0.15 -3.74 -16.36
C PRO A 52 -0.58 -2.61 -15.40
N ALA A 53 -1.62 -2.84 -14.59
CA ALA A 53 -2.10 -1.84 -13.64
C ALA A 53 -1.03 -1.51 -12.58
N TYR A 54 -0.29 -2.52 -12.11
CA TYR A 54 0.81 -2.32 -11.17
C TYR A 54 1.94 -1.47 -11.78
N LEU A 55 2.34 -1.76 -13.03
CA LEU A 55 3.34 -0.97 -13.74
C LEU A 55 2.88 0.48 -13.95
N THR A 56 1.60 0.69 -14.31
CA THR A 56 1.02 2.04 -14.43
C THR A 56 1.00 2.76 -13.09
N ALA A 57 0.64 2.08 -11.99
CA ALA A 57 0.62 2.68 -10.66
C ALA A 57 2.01 3.13 -10.22
N VAL A 58 3.02 2.28 -10.40
CA VAL A 58 4.41 2.62 -10.05
C VAL A 58 4.95 3.75 -10.93
N GLY A 59 4.63 3.74 -12.23
CA GLY A 59 5.11 4.76 -13.16
C GLY A 59 4.43 6.12 -13.00
N THR A 60 3.13 6.15 -12.67
CA THR A 60 2.36 7.41 -12.57
C THR A 60 2.24 7.93 -11.15
N MET A 61 2.43 7.06 -10.13
CA MET A 61 2.16 7.36 -8.72
C MET A 61 0.74 7.91 -8.49
N SER A 62 -0.24 7.54 -9.32
CA SER A 62 -1.61 8.08 -9.27
C SER A 62 -2.68 7.00 -9.43
N SER A 63 -3.58 6.89 -8.44
CA SER A 63 -4.74 5.99 -8.48
C SER A 63 -5.69 6.33 -9.64
N ALA A 64 -5.96 7.62 -9.85
CA ALA A 64 -6.86 8.09 -10.90
C ALA A 64 -6.31 7.77 -12.30
N ALA A 65 -5.01 7.95 -12.52
CA ALA A 65 -4.36 7.60 -13.78
C ALA A 65 -4.30 6.07 -14.02
N THR A 66 -4.30 5.28 -12.95
CA THR A 66 -4.24 3.81 -13.01
C THR A 66 -5.63 3.18 -13.20
N LEU A 67 -6.70 3.87 -12.81
CA LEU A 67 -8.06 3.33 -12.78
C LEU A 67 -8.52 2.66 -14.09
N PRO A 68 -8.32 3.23 -15.29
CA PRO A 68 -8.75 2.58 -16.53
C PRO A 68 -8.03 1.25 -16.79
N VAL A 69 -6.74 1.18 -16.44
CA VAL A 69 -5.92 -0.03 -16.60
C VAL A 69 -6.32 -1.07 -15.55
N ALA A 70 -6.59 -0.64 -14.31
CA ALA A 70 -7.05 -1.51 -13.23
C ALA A 70 -8.39 -2.18 -13.55
N LEU A 71 -9.38 -1.41 -14.05
CA LEU A 71 -10.67 -1.95 -14.50
C LEU A 71 -10.50 -2.99 -15.61
N LYS A 72 -9.72 -2.65 -16.64
CA LYS A 72 -9.43 -3.59 -17.74
C LYS A 72 -8.72 -4.86 -17.27
N SER A 73 -7.83 -4.75 -16.29
CA SER A 73 -7.15 -5.89 -15.66
C SER A 73 -8.11 -6.76 -14.84
N ALA A 74 -8.99 -6.15 -14.04
CA ALA A 74 -9.94 -6.87 -13.21
C ALA A 74 -10.99 -7.63 -14.03
N LYS A 75 -11.50 -7.03 -15.11
CA LYS A 75 -12.49 -7.66 -16.01
C LYS A 75 -12.00 -8.90 -16.74
N LYS A 76 -10.69 -9.19 -16.75
CA LYS A 76 -10.12 -10.44 -17.29
C LYS A 76 -10.28 -11.63 -16.34
N SER A 77 -10.68 -11.40 -15.09
CA SER A 77 -10.89 -12.45 -14.10
C SER A 77 -12.33 -12.95 -14.14
N ASP A 78 -12.51 -14.22 -14.43
CA ASP A 78 -13.81 -14.93 -14.46
C ASP A 78 -14.44 -15.10 -13.07
N VAL A 79 -13.64 -15.04 -11.99
CA VAL A 79 -14.15 -15.08 -10.61
C VAL A 79 -14.76 -13.77 -10.12
N LEU A 80 -14.67 -12.68 -10.90
CA LEU A 80 -15.22 -11.37 -10.54
C LEU A 80 -16.44 -11.04 -11.40
N ARG A 81 -17.51 -10.57 -10.75
CA ARG A 81 -18.70 -10.07 -11.45
C ARG A 81 -18.44 -8.66 -11.96
N GLU A 82 -18.77 -8.41 -13.23
CA GLU A 82 -18.45 -7.15 -13.90
C GLU A 82 -19.11 -5.91 -13.26
N ASP A 83 -20.37 -6.05 -12.82
CA ASP A 83 -21.10 -4.98 -12.13
C ASP A 83 -20.45 -4.59 -10.80
N ILE A 84 -19.92 -5.58 -10.08
CA ILE A 84 -19.18 -5.34 -8.83
C ILE A 84 -17.83 -4.69 -9.11
N VAL A 85 -17.14 -5.09 -10.17
CA VAL A 85 -15.86 -4.48 -10.58
C VAL A 85 -16.05 -3.00 -10.94
N ASP A 86 -17.08 -2.68 -11.74
CA ASP A 86 -17.35 -1.31 -12.20
C ASP A 86 -17.80 -0.37 -11.08
N PHE A 87 -18.32 -0.91 -9.98
CA PHE A 87 -18.66 -0.12 -8.79
C PHE A 87 -17.54 -0.07 -7.74
N ALA A 88 -17.03 -1.23 -7.34
CA ALA A 88 -16.15 -1.34 -6.18
C ALA A 88 -14.74 -0.79 -6.46
N ILE A 89 -14.18 -1.01 -7.67
CA ILE A 89 -12.84 -0.51 -7.97
C ILE A 89 -12.78 1.02 -7.98
N PRO A 90 -13.69 1.75 -8.68
CA PRO A 90 -13.68 3.21 -8.64
C PRO A 90 -13.94 3.78 -7.24
N LEU A 91 -14.85 3.16 -6.47
CA LEU A 91 -15.10 3.57 -5.09
C LEU A 91 -13.83 3.42 -4.23
N CYS A 92 -13.23 2.24 -4.24
CA CYS A 92 -12.04 1.92 -3.44
C CYS A 92 -10.79 2.69 -3.89
N ALA A 93 -10.71 3.14 -5.15
CA ALA A 93 -9.61 3.97 -5.63
C ALA A 93 -9.49 5.31 -4.87
N ASN A 94 -10.57 5.79 -4.24
CA ASN A 94 -10.58 7.00 -3.44
C ASN A 94 -10.56 6.75 -1.92
N ILE A 95 -11.22 5.69 -1.44
CA ILE A 95 -11.41 5.49 0.01
C ILE A 95 -10.51 4.41 0.62
N HIS A 96 -9.93 3.51 -0.18
CA HIS A 96 -9.14 2.38 0.32
C HIS A 96 -7.63 2.65 0.20
N LEU A 97 -7.12 3.57 1.02
CA LEU A 97 -5.76 4.09 0.95
C LEU A 97 -4.77 3.34 1.88
N CYS A 98 -4.84 2.02 1.95
CA CYS A 98 -4.04 1.25 2.91
C CYS A 98 -2.52 1.37 2.71
N GLY A 99 -2.05 1.50 1.46
CA GLY A 99 -0.62 1.67 1.18
C GLY A 99 -0.05 3.01 1.64
N SER A 100 -0.82 4.09 1.47
CA SER A 100 -0.44 5.42 1.97
C SER A 100 -0.33 5.41 3.49
N VAL A 101 -1.36 4.89 4.18
CA VAL A 101 -1.36 4.77 5.65
C VAL A 101 -0.17 3.95 6.14
N LEU A 102 0.11 2.79 5.52
CA LEU A 102 1.27 1.97 5.88
C LEU A 102 2.59 2.73 5.71
N THR A 103 2.75 3.44 4.61
CA THR A 103 3.95 4.22 4.33
C THR A 103 4.10 5.36 5.33
N GLU A 104 3.09 6.20 5.48
CA GLU A 104 3.12 7.39 6.35
C GLU A 104 3.41 7.04 7.80
N VAL A 105 2.74 6.03 8.35
CA VAL A 105 2.94 5.57 9.73
C VAL A 105 4.40 5.13 9.94
N PHE A 106 4.97 4.32 9.04
CA PHE A 106 6.35 3.87 9.14
C PHE A 106 7.36 5.03 9.03
N PHE A 107 7.11 5.98 8.12
CA PHE A 107 7.99 7.13 7.95
C PHE A 107 7.93 8.07 9.16
N VAL A 108 6.76 8.37 9.71
CA VAL A 108 6.61 9.21 10.90
C VAL A 108 7.30 8.57 12.11
N MET A 109 7.14 7.26 12.32
CA MET A 109 7.85 6.53 13.39
C MET A 109 9.37 6.58 13.20
N THR A 110 9.85 6.43 11.96
CA THR A 110 11.28 6.52 11.63
C THR A 110 11.83 7.92 11.93
N VAL A 111 11.13 8.96 11.49
CA VAL A 111 11.52 10.35 11.75
C VAL A 111 11.54 10.62 13.26
N SER A 112 10.55 10.13 14.00
CA SER A 112 10.51 10.27 15.46
C SER A 112 11.72 9.61 16.13
N GLN A 113 12.07 8.40 15.70
CA GLN A 113 13.24 7.68 16.20
C GLN A 113 14.56 8.40 15.87
N ILE A 114 14.69 8.99 14.69
CA ILE A 114 15.90 9.72 14.26
C ILE A 114 16.04 11.05 15.00
N LEU A 115 14.95 11.81 15.17
CA LEU A 115 14.99 13.16 15.75
C LEU A 115 14.97 13.16 17.28
N TYR A 116 14.21 12.26 17.89
CA TYR A 116 13.95 12.26 19.34
C TYR A 116 14.49 11.02 20.05
N GLY A 117 15.05 10.04 19.32
CA GLY A 117 15.63 8.83 19.90
C GLY A 117 14.59 7.83 20.46
N GLN A 118 13.30 8.08 20.25
CA GLN A 118 12.21 7.27 20.77
C GLN A 118 11.06 7.20 19.77
N LEU A 119 10.29 6.11 19.83
CA LEU A 119 9.03 6.01 19.09
C LEU A 119 7.96 6.91 19.76
N PRO A 120 6.96 7.37 18.99
CA PRO A 120 5.81 8.05 19.57
C PRO A 120 5.12 7.17 20.61
N SER A 121 4.56 7.77 21.66
CA SER A 121 3.77 7.02 22.63
C SER A 121 2.55 6.39 21.96
N VAL A 122 2.04 5.29 22.54
CA VAL A 122 0.87 4.58 22.02
C VAL A 122 -0.34 5.51 21.88
N SER A 123 -0.53 6.45 22.81
CA SER A 123 -1.60 7.45 22.73
C SER A 123 -1.47 8.34 21.49
N SER A 124 -0.26 8.79 21.18
CA SER A 124 0.00 9.61 19.99
C SER A 124 -0.16 8.81 18.71
N MET A 125 0.22 7.53 18.70
CA MET A 125 0.01 6.64 17.55
C MET A 125 -1.49 6.40 17.31
N ILE A 126 -2.29 6.15 18.35
CA ILE A 126 -3.75 5.98 18.22
C ILE A 126 -4.39 7.28 17.70
N LEU A 127 -4.02 8.43 18.28
CA LEU A 127 -4.52 9.72 17.81
C LEU A 127 -4.16 9.98 16.35
N PHE A 128 -2.92 9.67 15.95
CA PHE A 128 -2.49 9.81 14.57
C PHE A 128 -3.32 8.94 13.63
N ILE A 129 -3.56 7.67 13.98
CA ILE A 129 -4.41 6.76 13.19
C ILE A 129 -5.85 7.29 13.04
N LEU A 130 -6.41 7.94 14.06
CA LEU A 130 -7.76 8.50 14.00
C LEU A 130 -7.87 9.77 13.14
N LEU A 131 -6.74 10.45 12.90
CA LEU A 131 -6.67 11.68 12.12
C LEU A 131 -6.29 11.44 10.65
N LEU A 132 -5.84 10.22 10.31
CA LEU A 132 -5.60 9.74 8.95
C LEU A 132 -6.92 9.36 8.27
#